data_AF-A0A953CBY5-F1
#
_entry.id   AF-A0A953CBY5-F1
#
_cell.length_a   1.000
_cell.length_b   1.000
_cell.length_c   1.000
_cell.angle_alpha   90.00
_cell.angle_beta   90.00
_cell.angle_gamma   90.00
#
_symmetry.space_group_name_H-M   'P 1'
#
loop_
_entity.id
_entity.type
_entity.pdbx_description
1 polymer ?
#
loop_
_entity_poly.entity_id
_entity_poly.type
_entity_poly.pdbx_seq_one_letter_code
_entity_poly.pdbx_strand_id
1 'polypeptide(L)'
;MRTRTGTARARRVAADTAAPRWSQRVTETSSALDLEPGVFSLRDPRRIARSLKASADSSTRRKADPFRSAMSMLTFYINRAGRKLPAERRTCLERAKDELRALYGRPRRAVPP
;
A
#
# COMPACT_ATOMS: atom_id res chain seq x y z
N MET A 1 52.02 -24.65 -10.84
CA MET A 1 50.75 -25.26 -11.28
C MET A 1 49.70 -25.17 -10.17
N ARG A 2 48.65 -24.38 -10.43
CA ARG A 2 47.25 -24.42 -9.93
C ARG A 2 46.96 -24.52 -8.41
N THR A 3 46.57 -23.37 -7.88
CA THR A 3 45.88 -23.13 -6.61
C THR A 3 44.52 -23.86 -6.54
N ARG A 4 44.21 -24.48 -5.39
CA ARG A 4 42.92 -25.13 -5.10
C ARG A 4 41.98 -24.17 -4.36
N THR A 5 40.89 -23.85 -5.07
CA THR A 5 39.51 -23.54 -4.66
C THR A 5 39.22 -23.22 -3.18
N GLY A 6 38.88 -21.96 -2.90
CA GLY A 6 38.13 -21.54 -1.72
C GLY A 6 36.78 -20.95 -2.13
N THR A 7 35.70 -21.72 -2.03
CA THR A 7 34.32 -21.24 -2.21
C THR A 7 33.74 -20.81 -0.88
N ALA A 8 33.99 -19.56 -0.48
CA ALA A 8 33.22 -18.89 0.57
C ALA A 8 31.93 -18.32 -0.04
N ARG A 9 30.81 -19.02 0.19
CA ARG A 9 29.49 -18.64 -0.29
C ARG A 9 29.06 -17.31 0.34
N ALA A 10 28.76 -16.35 -0.51
CA ALA A 10 28.36 -14.99 -0.17
C ALA A 10 27.28 -14.93 0.93
N ARG A 11 27.59 -14.20 2.01
CA ARG A 11 26.58 -13.67 2.94
C ARG A 11 25.65 -12.74 2.14
N ARG A 12 24.44 -13.21 1.85
CA ARG A 12 23.35 -12.33 1.40
C ARG A 12 22.87 -11.53 2.61
N VAL A 13 23.40 -10.33 2.77
CA VAL A 13 22.81 -9.29 3.59
C VAL A 13 21.92 -8.47 2.67
N ALA A 14 20.61 -8.74 2.65
CA ALA A 14 19.62 -7.84 2.06
C ALA A 14 18.21 -8.23 2.51
N ALA A 15 17.77 -7.66 3.62
CA ALA A 15 16.42 -7.07 3.79
C ALA A 15 16.24 -6.64 5.25
N ASP A 16 17.18 -5.84 5.77
CA ASP A 16 16.83 -4.93 6.86
C ASP A 16 16.09 -3.76 6.22
N THR A 17 14.78 -3.91 6.10
CA THR A 17 13.89 -2.76 6.06
C THR A 17 12.66 -3.20 6.81
N ALA A 18 12.72 -3.03 8.13
CA ALA A 18 11.58 -3.15 9.01
C ALA A 18 10.51 -2.13 8.58
N ALA A 19 9.77 -2.42 7.51
CA ALA A 19 8.46 -1.85 7.29
C ALA A 19 7.65 -2.24 8.53
N PRO A 20 7.12 -1.26 9.29
CA PRO A 20 6.64 -1.52 10.64
C PRO A 20 5.56 -2.62 10.62
N ARG A 21 5.37 -3.27 11.77
CA ARG A 21 4.47 -4.41 12.07
C ARG A 21 2.97 -4.16 11.80
N TRP A 22 2.63 -3.24 10.90
CA TRP A 22 1.29 -2.82 10.54
C TRP A 22 0.72 -3.65 9.39
N SER A 23 1.53 -4.07 8.41
CA SER A 23 1.06 -4.93 7.32
C SER A 23 0.50 -6.25 7.86
N GLN A 24 1.21 -6.89 8.80
CA GLN A 24 0.78 -8.15 9.44
C GLN A 24 -0.57 -8.07 10.16
N ARG A 25 -0.84 -6.98 10.91
CA ARG A 25 -2.07 -6.89 11.73
C ARG A 25 -3.33 -6.56 10.93
N VAL A 26 -3.15 -6.00 9.73
CA VAL A 26 -4.26 -5.72 8.80
C VAL A 26 -4.64 -6.97 8.01
N THR A 27 -3.64 -7.83 7.72
CA THR A 27 -3.86 -9.16 7.13
C THR A 27 -4.83 -10.00 7.96
N GLU A 28 -4.81 -9.85 9.29
CA GLU A 28 -5.61 -10.64 10.23
C GLU A 28 -7.06 -10.15 10.41
N THR A 29 -7.36 -8.88 10.15
CA THR A 29 -8.65 -8.28 10.58
C THR A 29 -9.53 -7.74 9.45
N SER A 30 -9.01 -7.45 8.25
CA SER A 30 -9.84 -6.89 7.17
C SER A 30 -9.21 -7.09 5.80
N SER A 31 -9.77 -8.01 5.00
CA SER A 31 -9.45 -8.27 3.58
C SER A 31 -7.99 -7.97 3.22
N ALA A 32 -7.09 -8.88 3.60
CA ALA A 32 -5.67 -8.83 3.25
C ALA A 32 -5.50 -8.68 1.74
N LEU A 33 -5.28 -7.45 1.29
CA LEU A 33 -4.77 -7.18 -0.04
C LEU A 33 -3.26 -7.38 0.03
N ASP A 34 -2.68 -8.01 -0.99
CA ASP A 34 -1.23 -8.05 -1.16
C ASP A 34 -0.79 -6.65 -1.60
N LEU A 35 -0.55 -5.79 -0.61
CA LEU A 35 -0.13 -4.42 -0.83
C LEU A 35 1.35 -4.38 -1.20
N GLU A 36 1.66 -3.65 -2.27
CA GLU A 36 3.04 -3.34 -2.60
C GLU A 36 3.70 -2.55 -1.46
N PRO A 37 4.89 -2.97 -0.97
CA PRO A 37 5.60 -2.26 0.09
C PRO A 37 5.81 -0.79 -0.26
N GLY A 38 5.41 0.11 0.64
CA GLY A 38 5.61 1.55 0.46
C GLY A 38 4.58 2.25 -0.43
N VAL A 39 3.47 1.60 -0.80
CA VAL A 39 2.39 2.24 -1.60
C VAL A 39 1.92 3.56 -0.98
N PHE A 40 1.74 3.63 0.34
CA PHE A 40 1.32 4.84 1.05
C PHE A 40 2.42 5.89 1.24
N SER A 41 3.67 5.52 0.93
CA SER A 41 4.82 6.42 0.98
C SER A 41 5.01 7.17 -0.35
N LEU A 42 4.26 6.85 -1.40
CA LEU A 42 4.28 7.58 -2.67
C LEU A 42 3.72 9.00 -2.53
N ARG A 43 4.23 9.94 -3.33
CA ARG A 43 3.76 11.35 -3.33
C ARG A 43 2.66 11.63 -4.36
N ASP A 44 2.44 10.71 -5.30
CA ASP A 44 1.44 10.83 -6.35
C ASP A 44 0.14 10.09 -5.97
N PRO A 45 -0.98 10.80 -5.77
CA PRO A 45 -2.26 10.17 -5.40
C PRO A 45 -2.75 9.16 -6.44
N ARG A 46 -2.47 9.36 -7.73
CA ARG A 46 -2.87 8.44 -8.80
C ARG A 46 -2.13 7.12 -8.72
N ARG A 47 -0.83 7.15 -8.36
CA ARG A 47 -0.05 5.92 -8.18
C ARG A 47 -0.54 5.12 -6.99
N ILE A 48 -0.84 5.78 -5.87
CA ILE A 48 -1.44 5.15 -4.68
C ILE A 48 -2.75 4.45 -5.07
N ALA A 49 -3.64 5.17 -5.75
CA ALA A 49 -4.92 4.62 -6.19
C ALA A 49 -4.77 3.43 -7.15
N ARG A 50 -3.86 3.51 -8.13
CA ARG A 50 -3.58 2.41 -9.07
C ARG A 50 -3.04 1.16 -8.38
N SER A 51 -2.07 1.30 -7.48
CA SER A 51 -1.52 0.17 -6.72
C SER A 51 -2.58 -0.46 -5.83
N LEU A 52 -3.40 0.35 -5.12
CA LEU A 52 -4.50 -0.16 -4.31
C LEU A 52 -5.55 -0.90 -5.16
N LYS A 53 -5.88 -0.39 -6.34
CA LYS A 53 -6.76 -1.07 -7.28
C LYS A 53 -6.16 -2.40 -7.73
N ALA A 54 -4.90 -2.41 -8.14
CA ALA A 54 -4.22 -3.64 -8.58
C ALA A 54 -4.21 -4.71 -7.48
N SER A 55 -3.85 -4.36 -6.25
CA SER A 55 -3.89 -5.26 -5.09
C SER A 55 -5.30 -5.71 -4.74
N ALA A 56 -6.30 -4.83 -4.89
CA ALA A 56 -7.69 -5.17 -4.64
C ALA A 56 -8.25 -6.11 -5.71
N ASP A 57 -7.93 -5.89 -6.98
CA ASP A 57 -8.41 -6.71 -8.08
C ASP A 57 -7.75 -8.09 -8.06
N SER A 58 -6.45 -8.18 -7.76
CA SER A 58 -5.70 -9.44 -7.75
C SER A 58 -5.96 -10.33 -6.54
N SER A 59 -6.46 -9.77 -5.43
CA SER A 59 -6.71 -10.55 -4.21
C SER A 59 -7.82 -11.58 -4.44
N THR A 60 -7.49 -12.87 -4.31
CA THR A 60 -8.41 -13.99 -4.48
C THR A 60 -9.17 -14.37 -3.20
N ARG A 61 -8.77 -13.80 -2.05
CA ARG A 61 -9.35 -14.10 -0.72
C ARG A 61 -10.50 -13.17 -0.32
N ARG A 62 -11.10 -12.45 -1.27
CA ARG A 62 -12.03 -11.36 -0.98
C ARG A 62 -13.43 -11.86 -0.61
N LYS A 63 -13.98 -11.29 0.48
CA LYS A 63 -15.39 -11.39 0.85
C LYS A 63 -16.23 -10.18 0.38
N ALA A 64 -15.60 -9.20 -0.26
CA ALA A 64 -16.20 -7.91 -0.62
C ALA A 64 -15.71 -7.37 -1.98
N ASP A 65 -16.47 -6.43 -2.52
CA ASP A 65 -16.18 -5.69 -3.75
C ASP A 65 -14.78 -5.02 -3.71
N PRO A 66 -13.98 -5.12 -4.79
CA PRO A 66 -12.59 -4.65 -4.78
C PRO A 66 -12.45 -3.16 -4.49
N PHE A 67 -13.38 -2.32 -4.96
CA PHE A 67 -13.39 -0.90 -4.63
C PHE A 67 -13.58 -0.67 -3.12
N ARG A 68 -14.53 -1.39 -2.49
CA ARG A 68 -14.75 -1.27 -1.04
C ARG A 68 -13.52 -1.68 -0.25
N SER A 69 -12.85 -2.76 -0.65
CA SER A 69 -11.60 -3.20 0.00
C SER A 69 -10.49 -2.16 -0.14
N ALA A 70 -10.26 -1.63 -1.34
CA ALA A 70 -9.25 -0.60 -1.58
C ALA A 70 -9.53 0.70 -0.80
N MET A 71 -10.80 1.15 -0.78
CA MET A 71 -11.21 2.37 -0.08
C MET A 71 -11.09 2.23 1.45
N SER A 72 -11.52 1.10 1.99
CA SER A 72 -11.39 0.78 3.41
C SER A 72 -9.92 0.74 3.83
N MET A 73 -9.06 0.14 3.01
CA MET A 73 -7.62 0.09 3.25
C MET A 73 -6.98 1.48 3.32
N LEU A 74 -7.30 2.34 2.35
CA LEU A 74 -6.80 3.72 2.33
C LEU A 74 -7.30 4.54 3.51
N THR A 75 -8.58 4.42 3.85
CA THR A 75 -9.19 5.10 5.00
C THR A 75 -8.59 4.63 6.32
N PHE A 76 -8.40 3.32 6.46
CA PHE A 76 -7.75 2.72 7.62
C PHE A 76 -6.32 3.25 7.81
N TYR A 77 -5.54 3.32 6.73
CA TYR A 77 -4.17 3.85 6.80
C TYR A 77 -4.16 5.31 7.28
N ILE A 78 -5.02 6.17 6.72
CA ILE A 78 -5.16 7.58 7.13
C ILE A 78 -5.49 7.67 8.62
N ASN A 79 -6.49 6.91 9.08
CA ASN A 79 -6.94 6.92 10.47
C ASN A 79 -5.86 6.42 11.43
N ARG A 80 -5.10 5.39 11.04
CA ARG A 80 -4.05 4.79 11.87
C ARG A 80 -2.77 5.62 11.91
N ALA A 81 -2.41 6.27 10.80
CA ALA A 81 -1.31 7.23 10.75
C ALA A 81 -1.64 8.47 11.60
N GLY A 82 -2.91 8.89 11.58
CA GLY A 82 -3.47 9.88 12.49
C GLY A 82 -2.62 11.15 12.56
N ARG A 83 -2.31 11.59 13.78
CA ARG A 83 -1.55 12.83 14.06
C ARG A 83 -0.08 12.80 13.62
N LYS A 84 0.48 11.63 13.32
CA LYS A 84 1.88 11.50 12.85
C LYS A 84 2.03 11.79 11.36
N LEU A 85 0.91 11.96 10.65
CA LEU A 85 0.91 12.23 9.23
C LEU A 85 0.95 13.75 8.97
N PRO A 86 1.95 14.26 8.24
CA PRO A 86 1.98 15.67 7.82
C PRO A 86 0.69 16.04 7.07
N ALA A 87 0.22 17.28 7.20
CA ALA A 87 -1.01 17.74 6.55
C ALA A 87 -0.99 17.53 5.03
N GLU A 88 0.15 17.82 4.38
CA GLU A 88 0.34 17.59 2.94
C GLU A 88 0.17 16.11 2.55
N ARG A 89 0.71 15.21 3.36
CA ARG A 89 0.58 13.76 3.17
C ARG A 89 -0.86 13.33 3.32
N ARG A 90 -1.57 13.85 4.33
CA ARG A 90 -3.00 13.59 4.51
C ARG A 90 -3.79 14.04 3.29
N THR A 91 -3.54 15.24 2.78
CA THR A 91 -4.19 15.76 1.57
C THR A 91 -3.91 14.89 0.35
N CYS A 92 -2.67 14.41 0.18
CA CYS A 92 -2.32 13.48 -0.89
C CYS A 92 -3.11 12.16 -0.79
N LEU A 93 -3.21 11.57 0.41
CA LEU A 93 -3.98 10.34 0.63
C LEU A 93 -5.49 10.55 0.46
N GLU A 94 -6.03 11.70 0.85
CA GLU A 94 -7.43 12.04 0.60
C GLU A 94 -7.70 12.19 -0.91
N ARG A 95 -6.82 12.88 -1.65
CA ARG A 95 -6.88 12.93 -3.13
C ARG A 95 -6.77 11.55 -3.77
N ALA A 96 -5.98 10.65 -3.19
CA ALA A 96 -5.90 9.27 -3.65
C ALA A 96 -7.24 8.53 -3.54
N LYS A 97 -8.11 8.87 -2.59
CA LYS A 97 -9.47 8.29 -2.51
C LYS A 97 -10.30 8.71 -3.71
N ASP A 98 -10.17 9.95 -4.17
CA ASP A 98 -10.90 10.43 -5.35
C ASP A 98 -10.36 9.85 -6.65
N GLU A 99 -9.04 9.73 -6.78
CA GLU A 99 -8.43 9.00 -7.90
C GLU A 99 -8.90 7.53 -7.90
N LEU A 100 -8.99 6.90 -6.72
CA LEU A 100 -9.51 5.54 -6.60
C LEU A 100 -10.98 5.48 -7.05
N ARG A 101 -11.84 6.42 -6.65
CA ARG A 101 -13.23 6.50 -7.15
C ARG A 101 -13.27 6.58 -8.67
N ALA A 102 -12.47 7.46 -9.25
CA ALA A 102 -12.40 7.64 -10.70
C ALA A 102 -11.97 6.35 -11.43
N LEU A 103 -10.99 5.61 -10.90
CA LEU A 103 -10.54 4.34 -11.48
C LEU A 103 -11.62 3.25 -11.49
N TYR A 104 -12.64 3.34 -10.63
CA TYR A 104 -13.78 2.43 -10.59
C TYR A 104 -15.04 3.05 -11.22
N GLY A 105 -14.93 4.14 -11.98
CA GLY A 105 -16.05 4.81 -12.64
C GLY A 105 -17.04 5.48 -11.68
N ARG A 106 -16.61 5.76 -10.44
CA ARG A 106 -17.43 6.43 -9.43
C ARG A 106 -17.13 7.94 -9.42
N PRO A 107 -18.14 8.80 -9.13
CA PRO A 107 -17.92 10.23 -9.05
C PRO A 107 -16.89 10.55 -7.96
N ARG A 108 -15.95 11.44 -8.27
CA ARG A 108 -15.02 12.00 -7.27
C ARG A 108 -15.86 12.74 -6.23
N ARG A 109 -15.49 12.64 -4.95
CA ARG A 109 -16.11 13.49 -3.95
C ARG A 109 -15.48 14.86 -4.19
N ALA A 110 -16.23 15.79 -4.78
CA ALA A 110 -15.75 17.16 -4.98
C ALA A 110 -15.15 17.63 -3.65
N VAL A 111 -13.86 17.93 -3.64
CA VAL A 111 -13.20 18.53 -2.48
C VAL A 111 -13.79 19.94 -2.43
N PRO A 112 -14.60 20.30 -1.41
CA PRO A 112 -14.96 21.70 -1.25
C PRO A 112 -13.65 22.46 -0.97
N PRO A 113 -13.48 23.66 -1.55
CA PRO A 113 -12.29 24.48 -1.32
C PRO A 113 -12.06 24.77 0.16
#